data_AF-A0A7K0EGJ1-F1
#
_entry.id   AF-A0A7K0EGJ1-F1
#
_cell.length_a   1.000
_cell.length_b   1.000
_cell.length_c   1.000
_cell.angle_alpha   90.00
_cell.angle_beta   90.00
_cell.angle_gamma   90.00
#
_symmetry.space_group_name_H-M   'P 1'
#
loop_
_entity.id
_entity.type
_entity.pdbx_description
1 polymer ?
#
loop_
_entity_poly.entity_id
_entity_poly.type
_entity_poly.pdbx_seq_one_letter_code
_entity_poly.pdbx_strand_id
1 'polypeptide(L)'
;MNLFGIFSQIEKADPEIGQKMDFSRRKMLKTTSVAAAATPMFFAAMVNKAFAADGCAGDAIAIVKYALTLEYLERDFYRAGQFKAGLVPSSARPYVVQIAKHEAQHVDLLEGVLGIKPNAMQPKYNMDVLAAATANFPTFLTYAQALEDTGVRAYKGQAACLLEEDTATSRTVLAVALRIHSVEARHAAAVRYMRDLRVWPSGGQNGMEPDPKIYAGEDQASQGGANLVDLFNMMENKSKLYSPDMAARSVYESFDEPLTAQQVLAIAGPFFASTPA
;
A
#
# COMPACT_ATOMS: atom_id res chain seq x y z
N MET A 1 -1.34 4.92 18.09
CA MET A 1 -2.14 3.67 18.14
C MET A 1 -1.75 2.86 19.37
N ASN A 2 -2.67 2.12 19.99
CA ASN A 2 -2.34 1.20 21.09
C ASN A 2 -1.88 -0.15 20.51
N LEU A 3 -0.61 -0.21 20.12
CA LEU A 3 0.01 -1.39 19.51
C LEU A 3 -0.09 -2.62 20.43
N PHE A 4 0.13 -2.44 21.74
CA PHE A 4 0.01 -3.52 22.73
C PHE A 4 -1.40 -4.08 22.86
N GLY A 5 -2.43 -3.24 22.70
CA GLY A 5 -3.83 -3.68 22.66
C GLY A 5 -4.15 -4.50 21.41
N ILE A 6 -3.57 -4.13 20.26
CA ILE A 6 -3.70 -4.90 19.01
C ILE A 6 -2.99 -6.25 19.17
N PHE A 7 -1.73 -6.28 19.62
CA PHE A 7 -0.99 -7.52 19.84
C PHE A 7 -1.66 -8.43 20.87
N SER A 8 -2.23 -7.87 21.95
CA SER A 8 -3.00 -8.64 22.92
C SER A 8 -4.30 -9.21 22.34
N GLN A 9 -4.99 -8.48 21.46
CA GLN A 9 -6.17 -9.02 20.76
C GLN A 9 -5.78 -10.13 19.77
N ILE A 10 -4.65 -9.97 19.09
CA ILE A 10 -4.07 -10.97 18.18
C ILE A 10 -3.71 -12.25 18.94
N GLU A 11 -3.00 -12.13 20.06
CA GLU A 11 -2.60 -13.26 20.91
C GLU A 11 -3.81 -13.93 21.58
N LYS A 12 -4.87 -13.17 21.90
CA LYS A 12 -6.14 -13.73 22.38
C LYS A 12 -6.94 -14.45 21.31
N ALA A 13 -6.89 -13.98 20.06
CA ALA A 13 -7.60 -14.56 18.93
C ALA A 13 -6.90 -15.83 18.40
N ASP A 14 -5.57 -15.89 18.48
CA ASP A 14 -4.77 -17.08 18.20
C ASP A 14 -3.67 -17.25 19.28
N PRO A 15 -3.92 -18.07 20.31
CA PRO A 15 -2.94 -18.32 21.37
C PRO A 15 -1.66 -18.98 20.87
N GLU A 16 -1.70 -19.62 19.69
CA GLU A 16 -0.54 -20.25 19.06
C GLU A 16 0.21 -19.30 18.12
N ILE A 17 -0.24 -18.05 17.92
CA ILE A 17 0.40 -17.13 16.96
C ILE A 17 1.86 -16.88 17.33
N GLY A 18 2.18 -16.78 18.62
CA GLY A 18 3.55 -16.68 19.11
C GLY A 18 4.38 -17.91 18.74
N GLN A 19 3.80 -19.12 18.84
CA GLN A 19 4.44 -20.35 18.41
C GLN A 19 4.53 -20.50 16.89
N LYS A 20 3.57 -20.02 16.10
CA LYS A 20 3.62 -20.03 14.63
C LYS A 20 4.65 -19.04 14.10
N MET A 21 4.74 -17.85 14.72
CA MET A 21 5.83 -16.91 14.48
C MET A 21 7.17 -17.51 14.90
N ASP A 22 7.25 -18.20 16.04
CA ASP A 22 8.46 -18.91 16.47
C ASP A 22 8.77 -20.14 15.62
N PHE A 23 7.78 -20.84 15.07
CA PHE A 23 7.96 -21.98 14.17
C PHE A 23 8.44 -21.50 12.81
N SER A 24 7.94 -20.36 12.34
CA SER A 24 8.45 -19.66 11.17
C SER A 24 9.88 -19.16 11.39
N ARG A 25 10.19 -18.59 12.58
CA ARG A 25 11.56 -18.23 13.01
C ARG A 25 12.48 -19.45 13.09
N ARG A 26 12.00 -20.60 13.59
CA ARG A 26 12.78 -21.84 13.77
C ARG A 26 12.99 -22.57 12.44
N LYS A 27 12.03 -22.50 11.52
CA LYS A 27 12.16 -22.95 10.12
C LYS A 27 13.14 -22.05 9.35
N MET A 28 13.12 -20.74 9.63
CA MET A 28 14.10 -19.77 9.12
C MET A 28 15.50 -20.06 9.67
N LEU A 29 15.69 -20.24 10.99
CA LEU A 29 16.97 -20.61 11.60
C LEU A 29 17.55 -21.94 11.09
N LYS A 30 16.71 -22.91 10.70
CA LYS A 30 17.15 -24.16 10.06
C LYS A 30 17.54 -23.99 8.59
N THR A 31 17.09 -22.94 7.91
CA THR A 31 17.50 -22.61 6.54
C THR A 31 18.56 -21.50 6.47
N THR A 32 18.89 -20.82 7.59
CA THR A 32 19.78 -19.64 7.62
C THR A 32 21.02 -19.81 8.51
N SER A 33 21.64 -20.99 8.59
CA SER A 33 22.91 -21.18 9.31
C SER A 33 24.13 -20.51 8.65
N VAL A 34 23.93 -19.57 7.74
CA VAL A 34 24.97 -18.68 7.21
C VAL A 34 24.49 -17.25 7.42
N ALA A 35 25.27 -16.45 8.13
CA ALA A 35 25.01 -15.06 8.48
C ALA A 35 24.60 -14.24 7.24
N ALA A 36 23.30 -14.07 7.02
CA ALA A 36 22.77 -13.22 5.97
C ALA A 36 22.64 -11.80 6.53
N ALA A 37 23.65 -10.97 6.28
CA ALA A 37 23.41 -9.54 6.15
C ALA A 37 22.29 -9.34 5.11
N ALA A 38 21.43 -8.33 5.30
CA ALA A 38 20.37 -7.95 4.36
C ALA A 38 20.97 -7.56 2.99
N THR A 39 21.34 -8.56 2.20
CA THR A 39 21.89 -8.42 0.86
C THR A 39 20.73 -8.32 -0.14
N PRO A 40 20.92 -7.61 -1.26
CA PRO A 40 19.93 -7.53 -2.34
C PRO A 40 19.44 -8.90 -2.84
N MET A 41 20.23 -9.97 -2.66
CA MET A 41 19.83 -11.34 -2.99
C MET A 41 18.69 -11.87 -2.12
N PHE A 42 18.58 -11.48 -0.84
CA PHE A 42 17.47 -11.90 0.02
C PHE A 42 16.15 -11.25 -0.41
N PHE A 43 16.20 -9.96 -0.80
CA PHE A 43 15.07 -9.25 -1.39
C PHE A 43 14.66 -9.88 -2.73
N ALA A 44 15.62 -10.13 -3.64
CA ALA A 44 15.36 -10.79 -4.92
C ALA A 44 14.81 -12.23 -4.77
N ALA A 45 15.25 -12.97 -3.75
CA ALA A 45 14.76 -14.32 -3.46
C ALA A 45 13.35 -14.32 -2.84
N MET A 46 13.00 -13.34 -1.98
CA MET A 46 11.62 -13.11 -1.55
C MET A 46 10.73 -12.72 -2.73
N VAL A 47 11.24 -11.87 -3.62
CA VAL A 47 10.55 -11.44 -4.84
C VAL A 47 10.37 -12.58 -5.84
N ASN A 48 11.14 -13.67 -5.81
CA ASN A 48 10.97 -14.75 -6.80
C ASN A 48 10.09 -15.93 -6.35
N LYS A 49 9.85 -16.10 -5.04
CA LYS A 49 9.18 -17.32 -4.52
C LYS A 49 7.80 -17.06 -3.90
N ALA A 50 7.43 -15.80 -3.66
CA ALA A 50 6.19 -15.43 -2.97
C ALA A 50 5.00 -15.15 -3.93
N PHE A 51 5.23 -14.99 -5.23
CA PHE A 51 4.20 -14.53 -6.20
C PHE A 51 3.44 -15.63 -6.95
N ALA A 52 3.24 -16.79 -6.33
CA ALA A 52 2.60 -17.95 -6.96
C ALA A 52 1.12 -18.12 -6.56
N ALA A 53 0.32 -17.08 -6.82
CA ALA A 53 -1.13 -17.13 -7.04
C ALA A 53 -1.49 -15.85 -7.80
N ASP A 54 -2.36 -15.92 -8.82
CA ASP A 54 -2.66 -14.78 -9.70
C ASP A 54 -3.09 -13.56 -8.87
N GLY A 55 -2.17 -12.59 -8.71
CA GLY A 55 -2.40 -11.35 -7.98
C GLY A 55 -1.83 -11.25 -6.56
N CYS A 56 -1.57 -12.38 -5.89
CA CYS A 56 -1.19 -12.39 -4.47
C CYS A 56 0.33 -12.29 -4.26
N ALA A 57 0.73 -11.63 -3.17
CA ALA A 57 2.10 -11.52 -2.71
C ALA A 57 2.59 -12.77 -1.94
N GLY A 58 1.71 -13.74 -1.70
CA GLY A 58 2.01 -15.02 -1.02
C GLY A 58 1.04 -15.29 0.13
N ASP A 59 1.52 -16.01 1.15
CA ASP A 59 0.79 -16.17 2.42
C ASP A 59 0.71 -14.85 3.21
N ALA A 60 -0.05 -14.85 4.30
CA ALA A 60 -0.27 -13.67 5.14
C ALA A 60 1.03 -13.03 5.62
N ILE A 61 2.07 -13.82 5.90
CA ILE A 61 3.37 -13.29 6.33
C ILE A 61 4.12 -12.66 5.14
N ALA A 62 4.05 -13.27 3.96
CA ALA A 62 4.59 -12.68 2.74
C ALA A 62 3.87 -11.35 2.39
N ILE A 63 2.55 -11.30 2.56
CA ILE A 63 1.74 -10.08 2.36
C ILE A 63 2.16 -8.97 3.34
N VAL A 64 2.38 -9.28 4.63
CA VAL A 64 2.89 -8.27 5.60
C VAL A 64 4.27 -7.75 5.21
N LYS A 65 5.18 -8.62 4.74
CA LYS A 65 6.52 -8.22 4.30
C LYS A 65 6.49 -7.38 3.02
N TYR A 66 5.59 -7.73 2.11
CA TYR A 66 5.31 -6.97 0.90
C TYR A 66 4.80 -5.57 1.25
N ALA A 67 3.77 -5.46 2.11
CA ALA A 67 3.26 -4.18 2.59
C ALA A 67 4.36 -3.37 3.29
N LEU A 68 5.10 -3.97 4.22
CA LEU A 68 6.20 -3.31 4.93
C LEU A 68 7.26 -2.71 3.99
N THR A 69 7.52 -3.35 2.84
CA THR A 69 8.45 -2.83 1.84
C THR A 69 7.94 -1.51 1.24
N LEU A 70 6.64 -1.42 0.96
CA LEU A 70 5.99 -0.21 0.43
C LEU A 70 5.95 0.89 1.49
N GLU A 71 5.58 0.54 2.73
CA GLU A 71 5.53 1.48 3.85
C GLU A 71 6.90 2.08 4.19
N TYR A 72 7.98 1.29 4.07
CA TYR A 72 9.32 1.86 4.19
C TYR A 72 9.58 2.91 3.10
N LEU A 73 9.21 2.63 1.85
CA LEU A 73 9.36 3.55 0.73
C LEU A 73 8.61 4.86 0.99
N GLU A 74 7.33 4.79 1.37
CA GLU A 74 6.52 5.98 1.65
C GLU A 74 7.06 6.76 2.84
N ARG A 75 7.35 6.09 3.97
CA ARG A 75 7.97 6.72 5.13
C ARG A 75 9.24 7.48 4.77
N ASP A 76 10.15 6.85 4.03
CA ASP A 76 11.44 7.44 3.69
C ASP A 76 11.31 8.52 2.60
N PHE A 77 10.36 8.39 1.66
CA PHE A 77 10.00 9.43 0.69
C PHE A 77 9.48 10.70 1.38
N TYR A 78 8.48 10.57 2.26
CA TYR A 78 7.94 11.70 3.02
C TYR A 78 8.96 12.28 3.98
N ARG A 79 9.80 11.44 4.58
CA ARG A 79 10.91 11.91 5.41
C ARG A 79 11.91 12.73 4.59
N ALA A 80 12.28 12.29 3.39
CA ALA A 80 13.15 13.05 2.50
C ALA A 80 12.51 14.39 2.10
N GLY A 81 11.21 14.38 1.78
CA GLY A 81 10.46 15.58 1.41
C GLY A 81 10.34 16.61 2.54
N GLN A 82 9.92 16.18 3.74
CA GLN A 82 9.67 17.09 4.87
C GLN A 82 10.94 17.80 5.36
N PHE A 83 12.11 17.15 5.25
CA PHE A 83 13.38 17.70 5.71
C PHE A 83 14.18 18.40 4.61
N LYS A 84 13.74 18.37 3.35
CA LYS A 84 14.39 19.11 2.28
C LYS A 84 14.05 20.60 2.39
N ALA A 85 15.06 21.40 2.69
CA ALA A 85 14.92 22.84 2.87
C ALA A 85 14.27 23.49 1.64
N GLY A 86 13.23 24.30 1.87
CA GLY A 86 12.51 25.01 0.82
C GLY A 86 11.59 24.15 -0.06
N LEU A 87 11.53 22.82 0.14
CA LEU A 87 10.66 21.97 -0.68
C LEU A 87 9.19 22.15 -0.30
N VAL A 88 8.82 21.96 0.97
CA VAL A 88 7.42 21.94 1.40
C VAL A 88 6.98 23.32 1.90
N PRO A 89 6.02 23.99 1.22
CA PRO A 89 5.50 25.29 1.64
C PRO A 89 4.70 25.18 2.95
N SER A 90 4.59 26.29 3.67
CA SER A 90 3.94 26.33 4.99
C SER A 90 2.48 25.87 4.97
N SER A 91 1.73 26.13 3.89
CA SER A 91 0.34 25.69 3.72
C SER A 91 0.18 24.18 3.60
N ALA A 92 1.15 23.49 3.00
CA ALA A 92 1.14 22.04 2.80
C ALA A 92 1.77 21.26 3.97
N ARG A 93 2.61 21.92 4.77
CA ARG A 93 3.39 21.27 5.83
C ARG A 93 2.57 20.46 6.83
N PRO A 94 1.39 20.90 7.31
CA PRO A 94 0.58 20.10 8.23
C PRO A 94 0.18 18.74 7.64
N TYR A 95 -0.17 18.69 6.36
CA TYR A 95 -0.53 17.46 5.66
C TYR A 95 0.68 16.54 5.50
N VAL A 96 1.77 17.06 4.92
CA VAL A 96 3.00 16.29 4.66
C VAL A 96 3.58 15.70 5.96
N VAL A 97 3.62 16.47 7.04
CA VAL A 97 4.12 15.98 8.34
C VAL A 97 3.17 14.96 8.96
N GLN A 98 1.86 15.11 8.79
CA GLN A 98 0.91 14.15 9.32
C GLN A 98 1.00 12.81 8.59
N ILE A 99 1.09 12.83 7.26
CA ILE A 99 1.30 11.62 6.45
C ILE A 99 2.60 10.94 6.87
N ALA A 100 3.72 11.68 6.91
CA ALA A 100 5.02 11.15 7.35
C ALA A 100 4.99 10.45 8.72
N LYS A 101 4.14 10.92 9.65
CA LYS A 101 3.93 10.28 10.95
C LYS A 101 3.14 8.98 10.86
N HIS A 102 2.11 8.93 10.02
CA HIS A 102 1.33 7.72 9.80
C HIS A 102 2.19 6.66 9.11
N GLU A 103 2.95 7.00 8.06
CA GLU A 103 3.89 6.07 7.41
C GLU A 103 4.88 5.43 8.39
N ALA A 104 5.43 6.23 9.30
CA ALA A 104 6.31 5.72 10.35
C ALA A 104 5.57 4.76 11.31
N GLN A 105 4.30 5.05 11.63
CA GLN A 105 3.47 4.19 12.49
C GLN A 105 3.04 2.91 11.79
N HIS A 106 2.83 2.92 10.47
CA HIS A 106 2.54 1.72 9.69
C HIS A 106 3.74 0.78 9.67
N VAL A 107 4.94 1.32 9.44
CA VAL A 107 6.20 0.55 9.56
C VAL A 107 6.33 -0.07 10.95
N ASP A 108 6.20 0.72 12.03
CA ASP A 108 6.31 0.21 13.40
C ASP A 108 5.27 -0.89 13.69
N LEU A 109 4.04 -0.72 13.19
CA LEU A 109 2.96 -1.70 13.33
C LEU A 109 3.29 -3.02 12.61
N LEU A 110 3.72 -2.95 11.34
CA LEU A 110 4.00 -4.14 10.54
C LEU A 110 5.27 -4.87 11.02
N GLU A 111 6.30 -4.14 11.45
CA GLU A 111 7.47 -4.73 12.11
C GLU A 111 7.08 -5.47 13.40
N GLY A 112 6.17 -4.88 14.18
CA GLY A 112 5.61 -5.52 15.37
C GLY A 112 4.77 -6.76 15.06
N VAL A 113 3.96 -6.74 13.99
CA VAL A 113 3.22 -7.92 13.49
C VAL A 113 4.18 -9.04 13.09
N LEU A 114 5.33 -8.71 12.48
CA LEU A 114 6.37 -9.69 12.13
C LEU A 114 7.23 -10.11 13.33
N GLY A 115 7.18 -9.37 14.43
CA GLY A 115 8.06 -9.55 15.58
C GLY A 115 9.55 -9.40 15.21
N ILE A 116 9.89 -8.46 14.34
CA ILE A 116 11.27 -8.18 13.92
C ILE A 116 11.80 -6.93 14.62
N LYS A 117 13.13 -6.73 14.57
CA LYS A 117 13.75 -5.52 15.09
C LYS A 117 13.42 -4.32 14.18
N PRO A 118 13.37 -3.10 14.75
CA PRO A 118 13.20 -1.90 13.94
C PRO A 118 14.20 -1.79 12.80
N ASN A 119 13.69 -1.46 11.61
CA ASN A 119 14.39 -1.33 10.33
C ASN A 119 15.14 -2.57 9.86
N ALA A 120 14.82 -3.76 10.38
CA ALA A 120 15.52 -5.00 10.00
C ALA A 120 15.33 -5.40 8.52
N MET A 121 14.25 -4.93 7.89
CA MET A 121 13.91 -5.20 6.49
C MET A 121 13.96 -3.95 5.60
N GLN A 122 14.55 -2.85 6.08
CA GLN A 122 14.60 -1.60 5.32
C GLN A 122 15.32 -1.81 3.97
N PRO A 123 14.69 -1.46 2.84
CA PRO A 123 15.29 -1.64 1.53
C PRO A 123 16.38 -0.60 1.27
N LYS A 124 17.20 -0.86 0.25
CA LYS A 124 18.09 0.15 -0.32
C LYS A 124 17.37 0.89 -1.43
N TYR A 125 17.57 2.20 -1.52
CA TYR A 125 16.90 3.04 -2.49
C TYR A 125 17.79 3.46 -3.64
N ASN A 126 17.17 3.66 -4.80
CA ASN A 126 17.72 4.40 -5.91
C ASN A 126 17.67 5.90 -5.57
N MET A 127 18.82 6.45 -5.17
CA MET A 127 18.93 7.83 -4.71
C MET A 127 18.66 8.84 -5.83
N ASP A 128 18.89 8.49 -7.09
CA ASP A 128 18.60 9.37 -8.23
C ASP A 128 17.08 9.55 -8.41
N VAL A 129 16.32 8.46 -8.27
CA VAL A 129 14.85 8.50 -8.32
C VAL A 129 14.28 9.29 -7.14
N LEU A 130 14.78 9.07 -5.91
CA LEU A 130 14.36 9.86 -4.75
C LEU A 130 14.72 11.35 -4.88
N ALA A 131 15.90 11.66 -5.44
CA ALA A 131 16.31 13.04 -5.69
C ALA A 131 15.41 13.72 -6.73
N ALA A 132 15.09 13.03 -7.82
CA ALA A 132 14.15 13.49 -8.84
C ALA A 132 12.74 13.69 -8.26
N ALA A 133 12.27 12.74 -7.46
CA ALA A 133 10.95 12.80 -6.83
C ALA A 133 10.81 13.97 -5.84
N THR A 134 11.91 14.43 -5.25
CA THR A 134 11.93 15.57 -4.34
C THR A 134 12.46 16.85 -4.99
N ALA A 135 12.56 16.93 -6.32
CA ALA A 135 13.23 18.05 -7.00
C ALA A 135 12.57 19.42 -6.71
N ASN A 136 11.24 19.47 -6.71
CA ASN A 136 10.44 20.66 -6.41
C ASN A 136 9.06 20.21 -5.88
N PHE A 137 8.29 21.14 -5.31
CA PHE A 137 7.04 20.79 -4.63
C PHE A 137 5.96 20.17 -5.56
N PRO A 138 5.68 20.72 -6.76
CA PRO A 138 4.79 20.05 -7.70
C PRO A 138 5.23 18.63 -8.05
N THR A 139 6.51 18.41 -8.35
CA THR A 139 7.05 17.06 -8.61
C THR A 139 6.90 16.15 -7.39
N PHE A 140 7.18 16.65 -6.19
CA PHE A 140 6.96 15.91 -4.95
C PHE A 140 5.51 15.47 -4.79
N LEU A 141 4.53 16.35 -4.99
CA LEU A 141 3.12 15.96 -4.94
C LEU A 141 2.72 14.99 -6.05
N THR A 142 3.36 15.10 -7.23
CA THR A 142 3.18 14.15 -8.33
C THR A 142 3.58 12.74 -7.91
N TYR A 143 4.76 12.56 -7.34
CA TYR A 143 5.20 11.26 -6.83
C TYR A 143 4.44 10.80 -5.57
N ALA A 144 4.09 11.73 -4.67
CA ALA A 144 3.27 11.43 -3.51
C ALA A 144 1.94 10.79 -3.95
N GLN A 145 1.25 11.40 -4.92
CA GLN A 145 -0.01 10.85 -5.43
C GLN A 145 0.18 9.43 -5.94
N ALA A 146 1.23 9.18 -6.75
CA ALA A 146 1.50 7.83 -7.24
C ALA A 146 1.68 6.80 -6.13
N LEU A 147 2.46 7.14 -5.10
CA LEU A 147 2.73 6.25 -4.00
C LEU A 147 1.43 5.95 -3.24
N GLU A 148 0.71 6.99 -2.81
CA GLU A 148 -0.52 6.85 -2.03
C GLU A 148 -1.61 6.06 -2.77
N ASP A 149 -1.86 6.38 -4.05
CA ASP A 149 -2.84 5.65 -4.85
C ASP A 149 -2.41 4.19 -5.04
N THR A 150 -1.10 3.95 -5.22
CA THR A 150 -0.56 2.59 -5.31
C THR A 150 -0.72 1.85 -3.98
N GLY A 151 -0.50 2.50 -2.85
CA GLY A 151 -0.67 1.97 -1.49
C GLY A 151 -2.11 1.53 -1.24
N VAL A 152 -3.09 2.40 -1.53
CA VAL A 152 -4.53 2.09 -1.45
C VAL A 152 -4.86 0.80 -2.22
N ARG A 153 -4.41 0.73 -3.47
CA ARG A 153 -4.70 -0.40 -4.37
C ARG A 153 -3.92 -1.66 -4.03
N ALA A 154 -2.71 -1.52 -3.47
CA ALA A 154 -1.89 -2.63 -2.98
C ALA A 154 -2.57 -3.32 -1.80
N TYR A 155 -3.04 -2.57 -0.80
CA TYR A 155 -3.75 -3.13 0.33
C TYR A 155 -5.06 -3.80 -0.08
N LYS A 156 -5.87 -3.14 -0.92
CA LYS A 156 -7.11 -3.74 -1.42
C LYS A 156 -6.84 -5.00 -2.25
N GLY A 157 -5.79 -4.99 -3.08
CA GLY A 157 -5.40 -6.13 -3.92
C GLY A 157 -4.99 -7.37 -3.14
N GLN A 158 -4.45 -7.21 -1.92
CA GLN A 158 -4.11 -8.35 -1.06
C GLN A 158 -5.23 -8.77 -0.11
N ALA A 159 -6.30 -7.98 0.02
CA ALA A 159 -7.40 -8.28 0.95
C ALA A 159 -8.11 -9.60 0.60
N ALA A 160 -8.34 -9.86 -0.71
CA ALA A 160 -8.94 -11.11 -1.17
C ALA A 160 -8.05 -12.32 -0.85
N CYS A 161 -6.73 -12.20 -1.07
CA CYS A 161 -5.75 -13.26 -0.76
C CYS A 161 -5.78 -13.63 0.73
N LEU A 162 -5.86 -12.62 1.62
CA LEU A 162 -5.95 -12.84 3.07
C LEU A 162 -7.27 -13.47 3.50
N LEU A 163 -8.37 -13.10 2.85
CA LEU A 163 -9.68 -13.73 3.05
C LEU A 163 -9.67 -15.18 2.62
N GLU A 164 -9.13 -15.49 1.45
CA GLU A 164 -9.08 -16.83 0.87
C GLU A 164 -8.17 -17.79 1.65
N GLU A 165 -7.06 -17.30 2.20
CA GLU A 165 -6.17 -18.13 3.03
C GLU A 165 -6.90 -18.65 4.29
N ASP A 166 -7.84 -17.88 4.83
CA ASP A 166 -8.72 -18.21 5.97
C ASP A 166 -8.02 -18.85 7.19
N THR A 167 -6.79 -18.42 7.49
CA THR A 167 -6.08 -18.80 8.72
C THR A 167 -6.32 -17.78 9.82
N ALA A 168 -6.08 -18.15 11.08
CA ALA A 168 -6.14 -17.20 12.18
C ALA A 168 -5.11 -16.04 12.01
N THR A 169 -3.96 -16.34 11.39
CA THR A 169 -2.97 -15.34 10.99
C THR A 169 -3.52 -14.43 9.89
N SER A 170 -4.10 -14.97 8.81
CA SER A 170 -4.58 -14.16 7.69
C SER A 170 -5.75 -13.25 8.09
N ARG A 171 -6.67 -13.72 8.95
CA ARG A 171 -7.75 -12.90 9.51
C ARG A 171 -7.22 -11.73 10.36
N THR A 172 -6.17 -11.98 11.14
CA THR A 172 -5.47 -10.94 11.90
C THR A 172 -4.83 -9.92 10.96
N VAL A 173 -4.08 -10.40 9.96
CA VAL A 173 -3.39 -9.55 8.99
C VAL A 173 -4.40 -8.74 8.17
N LEU A 174 -5.53 -9.32 7.78
CA LEU A 174 -6.62 -8.62 7.11
C LEU A 174 -7.15 -7.45 7.96
N ALA A 175 -7.39 -7.68 9.26
CA ALA A 175 -7.85 -6.62 10.15
C ALA A 175 -6.81 -5.51 10.36
N VAL A 176 -5.51 -5.80 10.21
CA VAL A 176 -4.45 -4.79 10.20
C VAL A 176 -4.42 -4.05 8.86
N ALA A 177 -4.41 -4.79 7.74
CA ALA A 177 -4.39 -4.26 6.38
C ALA A 177 -5.56 -3.32 6.11
N LEU A 178 -6.79 -3.67 6.50
CA LEU A 178 -7.97 -2.81 6.31
C LEU A 178 -7.91 -1.51 7.12
N ARG A 179 -7.21 -1.49 8.25
CA ARG A 179 -7.01 -0.26 9.04
C ARG A 179 -6.01 0.66 8.36
N ILE A 180 -4.92 0.11 7.85
CA ILE A 180 -3.90 0.87 7.11
C ILE A 180 -4.49 1.40 5.81
N HIS A 181 -5.17 0.56 5.04
CA HIS A 181 -5.87 0.94 3.80
C HIS A 181 -6.79 2.17 3.98
N SER A 182 -7.53 2.25 5.08
CA SER A 182 -8.38 3.42 5.39
C SER A 182 -7.58 4.70 5.65
N VAL A 183 -6.36 4.58 6.17
CA VAL A 183 -5.43 5.69 6.37
C VAL A 183 -4.81 6.10 5.03
N GLU A 184 -4.36 5.15 4.22
CA GLU A 184 -3.84 5.41 2.86
C GLU A 184 -4.85 6.16 2.00
N ALA A 185 -6.12 5.76 2.03
CA ALA A 185 -7.17 6.47 1.27
C ALA A 185 -7.31 7.95 1.70
N ARG A 186 -7.05 8.25 2.98
CA ARG A 186 -7.05 9.63 3.49
C ARG A 186 -5.78 10.38 3.09
N HIS A 187 -4.65 9.71 2.99
CA HIS A 187 -3.41 10.29 2.47
C HIS A 187 -3.54 10.63 0.99
N ALA A 188 -4.01 9.69 0.16
CA ALA A 188 -4.31 9.91 -1.25
C ALA A 188 -5.24 11.12 -1.45
N ALA A 189 -6.35 11.19 -0.69
CA ALA A 189 -7.26 12.32 -0.69
C ALA A 189 -6.58 13.65 -0.31
N ALA A 190 -5.73 13.66 0.72
CA ALA A 190 -5.00 14.85 1.15
C ALA A 190 -3.97 15.32 0.12
N VAL A 191 -3.24 14.41 -0.52
CA VAL A 191 -2.30 14.75 -1.58
C VAL A 191 -3.03 15.34 -2.78
N ARG A 192 -4.13 14.73 -3.20
CA ARG A 192 -4.97 15.23 -4.30
C ARG A 192 -5.54 16.60 -3.99
N TYR A 193 -5.98 16.82 -2.76
CA TYR A 193 -6.42 18.14 -2.29
C TYR A 193 -5.30 19.19 -2.42
N MET A 194 -4.07 18.87 -2.01
CA MET A 194 -2.92 19.78 -2.17
C MET A 194 -2.54 20.04 -3.64
N ARG A 195 -3.04 19.23 -4.57
CA ARG A 195 -2.84 19.37 -6.02
C ARG A 195 -4.02 20.03 -6.73
N ASP A 196 -5.03 20.50 -6.00
CA ASP A 196 -6.28 21.05 -6.54
C ASP A 196 -7.03 20.04 -7.44
N LEU A 197 -6.98 18.76 -7.07
CA LEU A 197 -7.65 17.66 -7.77
C LEU A 197 -8.86 17.17 -6.99
N ARG A 198 -9.70 16.36 -7.66
CA ARG A 198 -10.72 15.56 -7.01
C ARG A 198 -10.04 14.62 -6.01
N VAL A 199 -10.60 14.49 -4.80
CA VAL A 199 -9.93 13.79 -3.69
C VAL A 199 -10.09 12.26 -3.73
N TRP A 200 -10.60 11.73 -4.83
CA TRP A 200 -10.69 10.32 -5.17
C TRP A 200 -10.34 10.15 -6.66
N PRO A 201 -9.87 8.97 -7.09
CA PRO A 201 -9.60 8.71 -8.50
C PRO A 201 -10.84 8.90 -9.37
N SER A 202 -10.65 9.51 -10.53
CA SER A 202 -11.67 9.73 -11.55
C SER A 202 -11.00 9.65 -12.93
N GLY A 203 -11.47 8.73 -13.78
CA GLY A 203 -10.99 8.60 -15.15
C GLY A 203 -10.84 9.95 -15.86
N GLY A 204 -9.65 10.20 -16.40
CA GLY A 204 -9.31 11.44 -17.12
C GLY A 204 -9.19 12.72 -16.29
N GLN A 205 -9.31 12.64 -14.96
CA GLN A 205 -9.25 13.81 -14.05
C GLN A 205 -8.24 13.68 -12.91
N ASN A 206 -7.36 12.68 -12.98
CA ASN A 206 -6.36 12.43 -11.92
C ASN A 206 -5.17 13.43 -11.96
N GLY A 207 -5.04 14.23 -13.04
CA GLY A 207 -3.98 15.22 -13.21
C GLY A 207 -2.81 14.72 -14.06
N MET A 208 -1.62 15.31 -13.86
CA MET A 208 -0.38 14.79 -14.46
C MET A 208 0.02 13.53 -13.70
N GLU A 209 -0.27 12.37 -14.29
CA GLU A 209 0.05 11.08 -13.69
C GLU A 209 1.53 10.72 -13.82
N PRO A 210 2.17 10.22 -12.76
CA PRO A 210 3.53 9.70 -12.84
C PRO A 210 3.63 8.44 -13.70
N ASP A 211 2.61 7.58 -13.68
CA ASP A 211 2.56 6.34 -14.48
C ASP A 211 1.10 5.87 -14.68
N PRO A 212 0.60 5.73 -15.93
CA PRO A 212 -0.73 5.16 -16.19
C PRO A 212 -0.97 3.78 -15.58
N LYS A 213 0.08 3.01 -15.27
CA LYS A 213 -0.04 1.69 -14.62
C LYS A 213 -0.70 1.77 -13.24
N ILE A 214 -0.63 2.93 -12.57
CA ILE A 214 -1.28 3.15 -11.27
C ILE A 214 -2.79 2.96 -11.39
N TYR A 215 -3.37 3.31 -12.55
CA TYR A 215 -4.80 3.20 -12.82
C TYR A 215 -5.15 2.01 -13.70
N ALA A 216 -4.27 1.01 -13.76
CA ALA A 216 -4.51 -0.20 -14.54
C ALA A 216 -5.79 -0.89 -14.05
N GLY A 217 -6.78 -0.98 -14.93
CA GLY A 217 -8.06 -1.61 -14.62
C GLY A 217 -8.99 -0.75 -13.78
N GLU A 218 -8.75 0.56 -13.64
CA GLU A 218 -9.74 1.50 -13.06
C GLU A 218 -11.04 1.55 -13.90
N ASP A 219 -12.06 2.24 -13.38
CA ASP A 219 -13.33 2.52 -14.04
C ASP A 219 -14.13 1.22 -14.35
N GLN A 220 -14.16 0.27 -13.42
CA GLN A 220 -14.94 -0.96 -13.56
C GLN A 220 -16.41 -0.75 -13.19
N ALA A 221 -17.30 -1.14 -14.11
CA ALA A 221 -18.74 -1.13 -13.87
C ALA A 221 -19.21 -2.28 -12.96
N SER A 222 -18.48 -3.40 -12.96
CA SER A 222 -18.87 -4.63 -12.30
C SER A 222 -18.15 -4.80 -10.97
N GLN A 223 -18.92 -4.93 -9.89
CA GLN A 223 -18.42 -5.17 -8.53
C GLN A 223 -19.12 -6.39 -7.93
N GLY A 224 -18.36 -7.34 -7.39
CA GLY A 224 -18.94 -8.54 -6.75
C GLY A 224 -19.86 -9.37 -7.65
N GLY A 225 -19.63 -9.35 -8.97
CA GLY A 225 -20.44 -10.07 -9.96
C GLY A 225 -21.69 -9.32 -10.45
N ALA A 226 -21.94 -8.09 -10.00
CA ALA A 226 -23.04 -7.25 -10.46
C ALA A 226 -22.55 -6.03 -11.23
N ASN A 227 -23.18 -5.70 -12.36
CA ASN A 227 -22.96 -4.43 -13.06
C ASN A 227 -23.72 -3.31 -12.33
N LEU A 228 -22.99 -2.49 -11.58
CA LEU A 228 -23.58 -1.41 -10.79
C LEU A 228 -24.05 -0.24 -11.66
N VAL A 229 -23.40 0.00 -12.81
CA VAL A 229 -23.83 1.05 -13.74
C VAL A 229 -25.21 0.74 -14.29
N ASP A 230 -25.46 -0.51 -14.67
CA ASP A 230 -26.78 -0.94 -15.13
C ASP A 230 -27.81 -0.84 -13.99
N LEU A 231 -27.45 -1.28 -12.79
CA LEU A 231 -28.32 -1.26 -11.61
C LEU A 231 -28.80 0.15 -11.24
N PHE A 232 -27.91 1.15 -11.27
CA PHE A 232 -28.27 2.54 -10.99
C PHE A 232 -29.08 3.20 -12.13
N ASN A 233 -28.98 2.68 -13.35
CA ASN A 233 -29.74 3.18 -14.50
C ASN A 233 -31.13 2.55 -14.66
N MET A 234 -31.47 1.52 -13.87
CA MET A 234 -32.82 0.92 -13.86
C MET A 234 -33.88 1.96 -13.50
N MET A 235 -35.05 1.94 -14.16
CA MET A 235 -36.11 2.94 -13.95
C MET A 235 -36.55 3.08 -12.50
N GLU A 236 -36.52 1.99 -11.72
CA GLU A 236 -36.89 1.95 -10.31
C GLU A 236 -35.82 2.59 -9.39
N ASN A 237 -34.55 2.55 -9.82
CA ASN A 237 -33.41 3.10 -9.09
C ASN A 237 -32.92 4.45 -9.63
N LYS A 238 -33.57 4.97 -10.68
CA LYS A 238 -33.33 6.33 -11.16
C LYS A 238 -33.66 7.32 -10.05
N SER A 239 -32.66 7.63 -9.23
CA SER A 239 -32.65 8.88 -8.51
C SER A 239 -32.82 9.97 -9.57
N LYS A 240 -33.81 10.84 -9.42
CA LYS A 240 -34.12 11.91 -10.40
C LYS A 240 -32.98 12.96 -10.52
N LEU A 241 -31.79 12.67 -9.99
CA LEU A 241 -30.69 13.59 -9.74
C LEU A 241 -29.46 13.33 -10.63
N TYR A 242 -29.36 12.18 -11.33
CA TYR A 242 -28.16 11.84 -12.11
C TYR A 242 -28.48 11.53 -13.58
N SER A 243 -27.64 12.04 -14.50
CA SER A 243 -27.60 11.56 -15.90
C SER A 243 -26.92 10.18 -15.98
N PRO A 244 -27.09 9.42 -17.08
CA PRO A 244 -26.40 8.14 -17.25
C PRO A 244 -24.87 8.23 -17.09
N ASP A 245 -24.25 9.28 -17.64
CA ASP A 245 -22.80 9.51 -17.50
C ASP A 245 -22.40 9.82 -16.05
N MET A 246 -23.23 10.56 -15.32
CA MET A 246 -23.01 10.82 -13.89
C MET A 246 -23.17 9.54 -13.06
N ALA A 247 -24.10 8.65 -13.43
CA ALA A 247 -24.29 7.37 -12.77
C ALA A 247 -23.08 6.45 -12.99
N ALA A 248 -22.60 6.32 -14.23
CA ALA A 248 -21.41 5.55 -14.54
C ALA A 248 -20.18 6.08 -13.79
N ARG A 249 -19.96 7.38 -13.84
CA ARG A 249 -18.88 8.05 -13.11
C ARG A 249 -18.97 7.84 -11.61
N SER A 250 -20.17 7.93 -11.03
CA SER A 250 -20.36 7.70 -9.58
C SER A 250 -20.00 6.28 -9.17
N VAL A 251 -20.29 5.28 -10.01
CA VAL A 251 -19.85 3.89 -9.78
C VAL A 251 -18.34 3.81 -9.78
N TYR A 252 -17.69 4.30 -10.83
CA TYR A 252 -16.24 4.22 -10.97
C TYR A 252 -15.51 4.91 -9.81
N GLU A 253 -15.99 6.08 -9.41
CA GLU A 253 -15.41 6.86 -8.31
C GLU A 253 -15.73 6.32 -6.91
N SER A 254 -16.58 5.30 -6.80
CA SER A 254 -16.90 4.65 -5.52
C SER A 254 -15.92 3.54 -5.15
N PHE A 255 -15.05 3.12 -6.07
CA PHE A 255 -14.13 2.00 -5.88
C PHE A 255 -12.75 2.33 -6.43
N ASP A 256 -11.72 2.21 -5.59
CA ASP A 256 -10.33 2.14 -6.08
C ASP A 256 -10.06 0.71 -6.53
N GLU A 257 -9.74 0.46 -7.80
CA GLU A 257 -9.58 -0.92 -8.28
C GLU A 257 -8.27 -1.56 -7.81
N PRO A 258 -8.27 -2.84 -7.36
CA PRO A 258 -7.07 -3.46 -6.81
C PRO A 258 -5.97 -3.60 -7.88
N LEU A 259 -4.71 -3.53 -7.44
CA LEU A 259 -3.57 -3.95 -8.25
C LEU A 259 -3.03 -5.28 -7.73
N THR A 260 -2.50 -6.09 -8.66
CA THR A 260 -1.73 -7.27 -8.30
C THR A 260 -0.41 -6.88 -7.64
N ALA A 261 0.14 -7.77 -6.82
CA ALA A 261 1.46 -7.55 -6.23
C ALA A 261 2.54 -7.26 -7.28
N GLN A 262 2.47 -7.93 -8.44
CA GLN A 262 3.39 -7.72 -9.56
C GLN A 262 3.24 -6.33 -10.18
N GLN A 263 2.00 -5.84 -10.36
CA GLN A 263 1.75 -4.49 -10.89
C GLN A 263 2.27 -3.42 -9.92
N VAL A 264 2.02 -3.59 -8.63
CA VAL A 264 2.52 -2.66 -7.60
C VAL A 264 4.04 -2.63 -7.59
N LEU A 265 4.71 -3.78 -7.67
CA LEU A 265 6.17 -3.83 -7.74
C LEU A 265 6.73 -3.25 -9.04
N ALA A 266 5.99 -3.31 -10.14
CA ALA A 266 6.38 -2.63 -11.37
C ALA A 266 6.31 -1.09 -11.24
N ILE A 267 5.43 -0.58 -10.38
CA ILE A 267 5.28 0.86 -10.09
C ILE A 267 6.31 1.32 -9.05
N ALA A 268 6.46 0.60 -7.94
CA ALA A 268 7.38 0.96 -6.85
C ALA A 268 8.84 0.58 -7.14
N GLY A 269 9.07 -0.45 -7.96
CA GLY A 269 10.37 -1.02 -8.31
C GLY A 269 11.47 0.00 -8.63
N PRO A 270 11.21 1.04 -9.46
CA PRO A 270 12.20 2.06 -9.80
C PRO A 270 12.81 2.80 -8.61
N PHE A 271 12.12 2.88 -7.48
CA PHE A 271 12.63 3.53 -6.27
C PHE A 271 13.66 2.70 -5.51
N PHE A 272 13.71 1.39 -5.74
CA PHE A 272 14.65 0.51 -5.05
C PHE A 272 15.97 0.43 -5.81
N ALA A 273 17.07 0.31 -5.07
CA ALA A 273 18.38 0.13 -5.67
C ALA A 273 18.41 -1.19 -6.46
N SER A 274 18.93 -1.14 -7.69
CA SER A 274 19.26 -2.36 -8.43
C SER A 274 20.34 -3.15 -7.68
N THR A 275 20.23 -4.47 -7.69
CA THR A 275 21.30 -5.35 -7.21
C THR A 275 22.56 -5.06 -8.02
N PRO A 276 23.74 -4.85 -7.39
CA PRO A 276 24.98 -4.85 -8.15
C PRO A 276 25.08 -6.20 -8.87
N ALA A 277 25.27 -6.15 -10.19
CA ALA A 277 25.54 -7.35 -11.00
C ALA A 277 26.80 -8.08 -10.51
#